data_AF-A0A426YAP2-F1
#
_entry.id   AF-A0A426YAP2-F1
#
_cell.length_a   1.000
_cell.length_b   1.000
_cell.length_c   1.000
_cell.angle_alpha   90.00
_cell.angle_beta   90.00
_cell.angle_gamma   90.00
#
_symmetry.space_group_name_H-M   'P 1'
#
loop_
_entity.id
_entity.type
_entity.pdbx_description
1 polymer ?
#
loop_
_entity_poly.entity_id
_entity_poly.type
_entity_poly.pdbx_seq_one_letter_code
_entity_poly.pdbx_strand_id
1 'polypeptide(L)'
;MAVRSIKYDWYRCREFCFHDLTGYRMAAECARNALLLKVKDNKQDPDKFKSDLMKIAMTTLSSKILSQDKEHFAKLACILPTIQGSTNLESIQIIKKAGGSLKDSFLDEG
;
A
#
# COMPACT_ATOMS: atom_id res chain seq x y z
N MET A 1 -1.47 14.47 24.12
CA MET A 1 -2.81 15.04 24.37
C MET A 1 -3.91 14.59 23.40
N ALA A 2 -3.68 13.64 22.47
CA ALA A 2 -4.69 13.23 21.46
C ALA A 2 -5.51 11.96 21.81
N VAL A 3 -5.04 11.13 22.76
CA VAL A 3 -5.69 9.85 23.09
C VAL A 3 -6.98 10.04 23.91
N ARG A 4 -7.16 11.19 24.56
CA ARG A 4 -8.37 11.46 25.36
C ARG A 4 -9.59 11.83 24.50
N SER A 5 -9.42 12.48 23.34
CA SER A 5 -10.56 12.89 22.51
C SER A 5 -11.26 11.69 21.85
N ILE A 6 -10.51 10.66 21.47
CA ILE A 6 -11.05 9.46 20.83
C ILE A 6 -11.98 8.71 21.80
N LYS A 7 -11.67 8.67 23.10
CA LYS A 7 -12.54 7.99 24.09
C LYS A 7 -13.93 8.62 24.19
N TYR A 8 -14.08 9.93 23.98
CA TYR A 8 -15.39 10.60 24.12
C TYR A 8 -16.36 10.29 22.97
N ASP A 9 -15.88 9.98 21.77
CA ASP A 9 -16.75 9.57 20.65
C ASP A 9 -17.28 8.15 20.78
N TRP A 10 -16.48 7.22 21.35
CA TRP A 10 -16.91 5.84 21.56
C TRP A 10 -18.10 5.71 22.53
N TYR A 11 -18.21 6.59 23.53
CA TYR A 11 -19.35 6.59 24.45
C TYR A 11 -20.63 7.13 23.80
N ARG A 12 -20.53 8.01 22.79
CA ARG A 12 -21.69 8.54 22.04
C ARG A 12 -22.27 7.52 21.05
N CYS A 13 -21.42 6.64 20.51
CA CYS A 13 -21.85 5.50 19.69
C CYS A 13 -22.58 4.39 20.47
N ARG A 14 -22.59 4.44 21.81
CA ARG A 14 -23.23 3.38 22.63
C ARG A 14 -24.74 3.56 22.77
N GLU A 15 -25.26 4.79 22.58
CA GLU A 15 -26.71 5.08 22.63
C GLU A 15 -27.39 5.09 21.25
N PHE A 16 -26.62 5.13 20.16
CA PHE A 16 -27.17 5.01 18.81
C PHE A 16 -27.04 3.58 18.31
N CYS A 17 -28.16 2.87 18.25
CA CYS A 17 -28.31 1.55 17.64
C CYS A 17 -27.42 1.37 16.39
N PHE A 18 -26.53 0.38 16.44
CA PHE A 18 -25.72 -0.14 15.33
C PHE A 18 -26.57 -0.85 14.25
N HIS A 19 -27.68 -0.26 13.81
CA HIS A 19 -28.68 -0.90 12.95
C HIS A 19 -28.86 -0.23 11.57
N ASP A 20 -28.11 0.85 11.29
CA ASP A 20 -28.27 1.67 10.08
C ASP A 20 -26.92 2.17 9.52
N LEU A 21 -26.92 2.49 8.22
CA LEU A 21 -25.84 3.08 7.41
C LEU A 21 -25.12 4.24 8.12
N THR A 22 -25.84 5.03 8.91
CA THR A 22 -25.29 6.19 9.65
C THR A 22 -24.20 5.79 10.65
N GLY A 23 -24.38 4.68 11.37
CA GLY A 23 -23.39 4.18 12.32
C GLY A 23 -22.10 3.71 11.62
N TYR A 24 -22.22 3.02 10.49
CA TYR A 24 -21.06 2.63 9.66
C TYR A 24 -20.30 3.84 9.12
N ARG A 25 -21.00 4.92 8.74
CA ARG A 25 -20.36 6.16 8.28
C ARG A 25 -19.53 6.82 9.38
N MET A 26 -20.08 6.93 10.59
CA MET A 26 -19.37 7.48 11.75
C MET A 26 -18.14 6.62 12.12
N ALA A 27 -18.30 5.29 12.12
CA ALA A 27 -17.19 4.38 12.39
C ALA A 27 -16.07 4.49 11.35
N ALA A 28 -16.42 4.57 10.05
CA ALA A 28 -15.47 4.75 8.96
C ALA A 28 -14.72 6.08 9.07
N GLU A 29 -15.40 7.16 9.45
CA GLU A 29 -14.76 8.48 9.65
C GLU A 29 -13.79 8.45 10.83
N CYS A 30 -14.19 7.87 11.97
CA CYS A 30 -13.31 7.70 13.13
C CYS A 30 -12.06 6.86 12.78
N ALA A 31 -12.24 5.76 12.05
CA ALA A 31 -11.14 4.91 11.58
C ALA A 31 -10.20 5.67 10.63
N ARG A 32 -10.76 6.44 9.68
CA ARG A 32 -9.98 7.29 8.77
C ARG A 32 -9.14 8.32 9.53
N ASN A 33 -9.73 9.00 10.51
CA ASN A 33 -9.02 9.99 11.33
C ASN A 33 -7.89 9.35 12.14
N ALA A 34 -8.12 8.17 12.71
CA ALA A 34 -7.09 7.40 13.40
C ALA A 34 -5.95 6.99 12.47
N LEU A 35 -6.25 6.59 11.22
CA LEU A 35 -5.24 6.25 10.22
C LEU A 35 -4.41 7.47 9.84
N LEU A 36 -5.03 8.63 9.57
CA LEU A 36 -4.34 9.87 9.22
C LEU A 36 -3.32 10.30 10.29
N LEU A 37 -3.65 10.11 11.57
CA LEU A 37 -2.73 10.39 12.69
C LEU A 37 -1.56 9.41 12.79
N LYS A 38 -1.64 8.24 12.13
CA LYS A 38 -0.62 7.18 12.17
C LYS A 38 0.22 7.12 10.89
N VAL A 39 -0.21 7.76 9.81
CA VAL A 39 0.55 7.83 8.55
C VAL A 39 1.93 8.44 8.82
N LYS A 40 2.95 7.78 8.27
CA LYS A 40 4.33 8.29 8.24
C LYS A 40 4.70 8.53 6.78
N ASP A 41 5.03 9.77 6.46
CA ASP A 41 5.52 10.14 5.14
C ASP A 41 7.06 10.24 5.17
N ASN A 42 7.73 9.43 4.35
CA ASN A 42 9.18 9.39 4.21
C ASN A 42 9.66 9.96 2.86
N LYS A 43 8.81 10.70 2.13
CA LYS A 43 9.12 11.21 0.78
C LYS A 43 10.39 12.07 0.68
N GLN A 44 10.79 12.73 1.76
CA GLN A 44 11.98 13.61 1.78
C GLN A 44 13.30 12.84 1.85
N ASP A 45 13.28 11.58 2.30
CA ASP A 45 14.46 10.75 2.49
C ASP A 45 14.46 9.65 1.41
N PRO A 46 15.31 9.75 0.38
CA PRO A 46 15.26 8.83 -0.76
C PRO A 46 15.58 7.38 -0.37
N ASP A 47 16.44 7.16 0.61
CA ASP A 47 16.81 5.81 1.06
C ASP A 47 15.66 5.16 1.85
N LYS A 48 15.03 5.91 2.77
CA LYS A 48 13.84 5.42 3.47
C LYS A 48 12.67 5.22 2.52
N PHE A 49 12.48 6.13 1.57
CA PHE A 49 11.43 6.02 0.56
C PHE A 49 11.58 4.76 -0.29
N LYS A 50 12.81 4.47 -0.77
CA LYS A 50 13.11 3.24 -1.51
C LYS A 50 12.89 1.99 -0.67
N SER A 51 13.30 2.00 0.60
CA SER A 51 13.04 0.91 1.55
C SER A 51 11.53 0.69 1.75
N ASP A 52 10.76 1.76 1.87
CA ASP A 52 9.32 1.66 2.10
C ASP A 52 8.56 1.17 0.86
N LEU A 53 8.94 1.63 -0.33
CA LEU A 53 8.45 1.08 -1.59
C LEU A 53 8.75 -0.42 -1.71
N MET A 54 9.97 -0.84 -1.34
CA MET A 54 10.34 -2.24 -1.33
C MET A 54 9.46 -3.07 -0.38
N LYS A 55 9.20 -2.57 0.83
CA LYS A 55 8.30 -3.22 1.80
C LYS A 55 6.87 -3.32 1.27
N ILE A 56 6.33 -2.25 0.68
CA ILE A 56 4.98 -2.23 0.09
C ILE A 56 4.87 -3.27 -1.02
N ALA A 57 5.86 -3.34 -1.92
CA ALA A 57 5.90 -4.33 -2.99
C ALA A 57 5.97 -5.76 -2.43
N MET A 58 6.85 -6.02 -1.46
CA MET A 58 6.97 -7.34 -0.81
C MET A 58 5.68 -7.78 -0.11
N THR A 59 5.02 -6.89 0.63
CA THR A 59 3.76 -7.22 1.32
C THR A 59 2.65 -7.55 0.31
N THR A 60 2.55 -6.79 -0.78
CA THR A 60 1.59 -7.04 -1.86
C THR A 60 1.80 -8.41 -2.51
N LEU A 61 3.05 -8.73 -2.84
CA LEU A 61 3.44 -9.97 -3.52
C LEU A 61 3.37 -11.21 -2.61
N SER A 62 3.45 -11.04 -1.29
CA SER A 62 3.45 -12.16 -0.34
C SER A 62 2.15 -12.97 -0.35
N SER A 63 1.05 -12.39 -0.82
CA SER A 63 -0.25 -13.06 -0.96
C SER A 63 -0.47 -13.71 -2.33
N LYS A 64 0.54 -13.71 -3.20
CA LYS A 64 0.46 -14.18 -4.60
C LYS A 64 1.36 -15.39 -4.83
N ILE A 65 1.18 -16.03 -5.99
CA ILE A 65 2.04 -17.14 -6.45
C ILE A 65 3.52 -16.75 -6.56
N LEU A 66 3.80 -15.46 -6.72
CA LEU A 66 5.15 -14.88 -6.79
C LEU A 66 5.84 -14.74 -5.41
N SER A 67 5.21 -15.22 -4.34
CA SER A 67 5.75 -15.11 -2.96
C SER A 67 7.12 -15.75 -2.78
N GLN A 68 7.44 -16.80 -3.55
CA GLN A 68 8.74 -17.48 -3.52
C GLN A 68 9.90 -16.59 -3.98
N ASP A 69 9.66 -15.78 -5.02
CA ASP A 69 10.64 -14.87 -5.62
C ASP A 69 10.27 -13.39 -5.40
N LYS A 70 9.58 -13.10 -4.29
CA LYS A 70 9.03 -11.76 -4.01
C LYS A 70 10.09 -10.67 -3.98
N GLU A 71 11.32 -10.98 -3.57
CA GLU A 71 12.40 -10.00 -3.54
C GLU A 71 12.82 -9.56 -4.95
N HIS A 72 12.83 -10.49 -5.89
CA HIS A 72 13.17 -10.21 -7.28
C HIS A 72 12.13 -9.30 -7.93
N PHE A 73 10.86 -9.71 -7.85
CA PHE A 73 9.75 -8.92 -8.40
C PHE A 73 9.56 -7.58 -7.67
N ALA A 74 9.80 -7.51 -6.36
CA ALA A 74 9.74 -6.25 -5.62
C ALA A 74 10.84 -5.27 -6.04
N LYS A 75 12.07 -5.74 -6.32
CA LYS A 75 13.14 -4.89 -6.87
C LYS A 75 12.75 -4.31 -8.22
N LEU A 76 12.25 -5.16 -9.13
CA LEU A 76 11.77 -4.72 -10.46
C LEU A 76 10.66 -3.66 -10.33
N ALA A 77 9.66 -3.92 -9.48
CA ALA A 77 8.55 -3.01 -9.26
C ALA A 77 8.96 -1.66 -8.63
N CYS A 78 10.02 -1.65 -7.81
CA CYS A 78 10.52 -0.44 -7.16
C CYS A 78 11.33 0.47 -8.10
N ILE A 79 11.88 -0.09 -9.19
CA ILE A 79 12.67 0.64 -10.18
C ILE A 79 11.76 1.34 -11.22
N LEU A 80 10.63 0.73 -11.58
CA LEU A 80 9.64 1.25 -12.54
C LEU A 80 9.26 2.74 -12.37
N PRO A 81 8.96 3.25 -11.15
CA PRO A 81 8.54 4.64 -10.97
C PRO A 81 9.66 5.65 -11.26
N THR A 82 10.92 5.22 -11.12
CA THR A 82 12.10 6.08 -11.33
C THR A 82 12.33 6.34 -12.82
N ILE A 83 12.04 5.35 -13.67
CA ILE A 83 12.27 5.42 -15.11
C ILE A 83 11.16 6.22 -15.81
N GLN A 84 9.91 6.08 -15.35
CA GLN A 84 8.76 6.66 -16.07
C GLN A 84 8.38 8.08 -15.64
N GLY A 85 8.84 8.56 -14.47
CA GLY A 85 8.59 9.92 -13.96
C GLY A 85 7.12 10.32 -13.82
N SER A 86 6.20 9.43 -14.18
CA SER A 86 4.76 9.63 -14.31
C SER A 86 4.04 8.43 -13.71
N THR A 87 2.86 8.66 -13.14
CA THR A 87 2.03 7.61 -12.51
C THR A 87 1.14 6.88 -13.53
N ASN A 88 1.52 6.89 -14.81
CA ASN A 88 0.73 6.31 -15.88
C ASN A 88 0.93 4.80 -15.90
N LEU A 89 -0.15 4.03 -15.75
CA LEU A 89 -0.09 2.57 -15.78
C LEU A 89 0.03 2.03 -17.22
N GLU A 90 -0.36 2.82 -18.22
CA GLU A 90 -0.32 2.45 -19.63
C GLU A 90 1.11 2.36 -20.19
N SER A 91 2.07 3.03 -19.56
CA SER A 91 3.49 2.92 -19.93
C SER A 91 4.12 1.61 -19.46
N ILE A 92 3.44 0.80 -18.64
CA ILE A 92 3.96 -0.47 -18.14
C ILE A 92 3.42 -1.61 -19.00
N GLN A 93 4.26 -2.10 -19.92
CA GLN A 93 3.93 -3.27 -20.73
C GLN A 93 4.37 -4.56 -20.03
N ILE A 94 3.44 -5.49 -19.81
CA ILE A 94 3.73 -6.80 -19.24
C ILE A 94 3.73 -7.85 -20.35
N ILE A 95 4.92 -8.32 -20.72
CA ILE A 95 5.08 -9.38 -21.72
C ILE A 95 5.23 -10.73 -20.99
N LYS A 96 4.33 -11.67 -21.28
CA LYS A 96 4.39 -13.04 -20.75
C LYS A 96 4.84 -13.98 -21.85
N LYS A 97 5.99 -14.60 -21.69
CA LYS A 97 6.46 -15.69 -22.55
C LYS A 97 6.36 -17.01 -21.78
N ALA A 98 5.90 -18.06 -22.47
CA ALA A 98 5.83 -19.40 -21.90
C ALA A 98 7.21 -20.06 -21.92
N GLY A 99 7.57 -20.73 -20.82
CA GLY A 99 8.88 -21.36 -20.63
C GLY A 99 9.85 -20.49 -19.81
N GLY A 100 10.85 -21.14 -19.21
CA GLY A 100 11.82 -20.51 -18.31
C GLY A 100 11.43 -20.54 -16.83
N SER A 101 12.32 -20.03 -15.98
CA SER A 101 12.08 -19.81 -14.55
C SER A 101 11.50 -18.41 -14.31
N LEU A 102 10.69 -18.25 -13.27
CA LEU A 102 10.19 -16.92 -12.85
C LEU A 102 11.33 -15.93 -12.56
N LYS A 103 12.49 -16.44 -12.15
CA LYS A 103 13.72 -15.67 -11.90
C LYS A 103 14.32 -15.06 -13.16
N ASP A 104 13.98 -15.58 -14.33
CA ASP A 104 14.46 -15.06 -15.62
C ASP A 104 13.66 -13.83 -16.07
N SER A 105 12.66 -13.40 -15.29
CA SER A 105 11.91 -12.16 -15.55
C SER A 105 12.81 -10.95 -15.32
N PHE A 106 12.80 -9.98 -16.23
CA PHE A 106 13.57 -8.74 -16.12
C PHE A 106 12.75 -7.54 -16.60
N LEU A 107 13.27 -6.35 -16.29
CA LEU A 107 12.76 -5.09 -16.82
C LEU A 107 13.60 -4.71 -18.04
N ASP A 108 12.93 -4.47 -19.17
CA ASP A 108 13.55 -3.96 -20.39
C ASP A 108 13.23 -2.47 -20.53
N GLU A 109 14.20 -1.65 -20.94
CA GLU A 109 14.03 -0.20 -21.10
C GLU A 109 13.46 0.19 -22.47
N GLY A 110 13.29 -0.79 -23.37
CA GLY A 110 12.72 -0.62 -24.71
C GLY A 110 13.66 -1.02 -25.83
#